data_AF-A0A060C294-F1
#
_entry.id   AF-A0A060C294-F1
#
_cell.length_a   1.000
_cell.length_b   1.000
_cell.length_c   1.000
_cell.angle_alpha   90.00
_cell.angle_beta   90.00
_cell.angle_gamma   90.00
#
_symmetry.space_group_name_H-M   'P 1'
#
loop_
_entity.id
_entity.type
_entity.pdbx_description
1 polymer ?
#
loop_
_entity_poly.entity_id
_entity_poly.type
_entity_poly.pdbx_seq_one_letter_code
_entity_poly.pdbx_strand_id
1 'polypeptide(L)'
;AASARTQDAIYNQWFIRALMGQGYPPEALAGIGPHLPQGWQDDMGLIAAPLDWLGVNYYTRKMHGHAPGLWPNDAASDGPLPKTQMGWEIRPEGLTEFLLRLSRDHLGDLPIFVTENGMALAPGPIRPMIRSAWPLSADHLRAALAALD
;
A
#
# COMPACT_ATOMS: atom_id res chain seq x y z
N ALA A 1 8.88 9.78 -11.20
CA ALA A 1 9.07 8.33 -11.45
C ALA A 1 10.06 7.69 -10.49
N ALA A 2 11.32 8.17 -10.38
CA ALA A 2 12.29 7.60 -9.45
C ALA A 2 11.85 7.67 -7.97
N SER A 3 11.39 8.83 -7.48
CA SER A 3 10.90 8.97 -6.10
C SER A 3 9.74 8.00 -5.80
N ALA A 4 8.72 7.96 -6.66
CA ALA A 4 7.60 7.04 -6.51
C ALA A 4 8.03 5.57 -6.44
N ARG A 5 9.06 5.14 -7.19
CA ARG A 5 9.61 3.78 -7.08
C ARG A 5 10.30 3.54 -5.76
N THR A 6 11.12 4.48 -5.28
CA THR A 6 11.77 4.39 -3.97
C THR A 6 10.73 4.34 -2.84
N GLN A 7 9.69 5.17 -2.91
CA GLN A 7 8.61 5.18 -1.92
C GLN A 7 7.80 3.89 -1.94
N ASP A 8 7.48 3.37 -3.12
CA ASP A 8 6.83 2.07 -3.26
C ASP A 8 7.72 0.92 -2.74
N ALA A 9 9.03 0.98 -2.97
CA ALA A 9 9.99 0.04 -2.40
C ALA A 9 9.97 0.05 -0.86
N ILE A 10 9.89 1.23 -0.24
CA ILE A 10 9.85 1.40 1.22
C ILE A 10 8.50 0.97 1.80
N TYR A 11 7.39 1.50 1.27
CA TYR A 11 6.06 1.38 1.89
C TYR A 11 5.34 0.09 1.51
N ASN A 12 5.43 -0.33 0.25
CA ASN A 12 4.61 -1.43 -0.26
C ASN A 12 5.40 -2.72 -0.45
N GLN A 13 6.66 -2.63 -0.89
CA GLN A 13 7.44 -3.81 -1.23
C GLN A 13 8.29 -4.36 -0.08
N TRP A 14 8.79 -3.51 0.83
CA TRP A 14 9.77 -3.90 1.85
C TRP A 14 9.38 -5.17 2.60
N PHE A 15 8.18 -5.18 3.17
CA PHE A 15 7.68 -6.31 3.95
C PHE A 15 7.27 -7.48 3.07
N ILE A 16 6.48 -7.24 2.03
CA ILE A 16 5.95 -8.34 1.23
C ILE A 16 7.04 -9.11 0.50
N ARG A 17 8.07 -8.43 -0.02
CA ARG A 17 9.18 -9.12 -0.67
C ARG A 17 9.96 -9.99 0.30
N ALA A 18 10.18 -9.52 1.54
CA ALA A 18 10.85 -10.32 2.56
C ALA A 18 10.01 -11.56 2.94
N LEU A 19 8.71 -11.37 3.17
CA LEU A 19 7.77 -12.45 3.49
C LEU A 19 7.66 -13.50 2.38
N MET A 20 7.79 -13.07 1.11
CA MET A 20 7.74 -13.98 -0.05
C MET A 20 9.12 -14.49 -0.49
N GLY A 21 10.17 -14.32 0.34
CA GLY A 21 11.51 -14.82 0.06
C GLY A 21 12.25 -14.12 -1.10
N GLN A 22 11.78 -12.94 -1.50
CA GLN A 22 12.36 -12.13 -2.58
C GLN A 22 13.42 -11.12 -2.09
N GLY A 23 13.73 -11.14 -0.79
CA GLY A 23 14.65 -10.21 -0.11
C GLY A 23 14.15 -8.76 -0.05
N TYR A 24 14.88 -7.88 0.64
CA TYR A 24 14.52 -6.46 0.67
C TYR A 24 14.77 -5.79 -0.69
N PRO A 25 13.90 -4.83 -1.11
CA PRO A 25 14.03 -4.16 -2.39
C PRO A 25 15.30 -3.28 -2.46
N PRO A 26 16.10 -3.34 -3.55
CA PRO A 26 17.35 -2.59 -3.69
C PRO A 26 17.20 -1.08 -3.52
N GLU A 27 16.13 -0.48 -4.04
CA GLU A 27 15.87 0.95 -3.96
C GLU A 27 15.71 1.44 -2.52
N ALA A 28 15.12 0.61 -1.65
CA ALA A 28 14.97 0.92 -0.24
C ALA A 28 16.27 0.64 0.53
N LEU A 29 16.98 -0.45 0.20
CA LEU A 29 18.28 -0.77 0.77
C LEU A 29 19.34 0.30 0.50
N ALA A 30 19.24 1.05 -0.61
CA ALA A 30 20.16 2.13 -0.93
C ALA A 30 20.22 3.20 0.18
N GLY A 31 19.11 3.48 0.86
CA GLY A 31 19.05 4.43 1.98
C GLY A 31 19.01 3.77 3.35
N ILE A 32 18.30 2.65 3.49
CA ILE A 32 18.05 2.00 4.79
C ILE A 32 19.14 0.99 5.14
N GLY A 33 19.76 0.35 4.14
CA GLY A 33 20.73 -0.74 4.30
C GLY A 33 21.88 -0.42 5.27
N PRO A 34 22.51 0.77 5.22
CA PRO A 34 23.57 1.16 6.16
C PRO A 34 23.15 1.20 7.63
N HIS A 35 21.84 1.21 7.91
CA HIS A 35 21.27 1.29 9.25
C HIS A 35 20.69 -0.05 9.73
N LEU A 36 20.74 -1.09 8.90
CA LEU A 36 20.29 -2.43 9.31
C LEU A 36 21.32 -3.11 10.25
N PRO A 37 20.87 -4.02 11.13
CA PRO A 37 21.76 -4.84 11.93
C PRO A 37 22.77 -5.60 11.07
N GLN A 38 23.96 -5.85 11.60
CA GLN A 38 24.92 -6.73 10.95
C GLN A 38 24.32 -8.15 10.84
N GLY A 39 24.45 -8.78 9.67
CA GLY A 39 23.97 -10.15 9.42
C GLY A 39 22.46 -10.26 9.20
N TRP A 40 21.73 -9.16 8.98
CA TRP A 40 20.27 -9.20 8.73
C TRP A 40 19.86 -10.17 7.60
N GLN A 41 20.77 -10.45 6.65
CA GLN A 41 20.55 -11.38 5.56
C GLN A 41 20.31 -12.82 6.06
N ASP A 42 20.92 -13.19 7.18
CA ASP A 42 20.81 -14.52 7.77
C ASP A 42 19.38 -14.78 8.29
N ASP A 43 18.63 -13.73 8.63
CA ASP A 43 17.22 -13.80 9.08
C ASP A 43 16.23 -13.96 7.91
N MET A 44 16.62 -13.68 6.67
CA MET A 44 15.70 -13.65 5.53
C MET A 44 15.03 -15.01 5.27
N GLY A 45 15.75 -16.11 5.52
CA GLY A 45 15.16 -17.45 5.42
C GLY A 45 14.07 -17.72 6.46
N LEU A 46 14.24 -17.19 7.68
CA LEU A 46 13.25 -17.31 8.76
C LEU A 46 12.03 -16.42 8.50
N ILE A 47 12.24 -15.20 8.01
CA ILE A 47 11.17 -14.24 7.68
C ILE A 47 10.31 -14.75 6.52
N ALA A 48 10.90 -15.45 5.56
CA ALA A 48 10.21 -16.05 4.41
C ALA A 48 9.51 -17.38 4.72
N ALA A 49 9.10 -17.59 5.98
CA ALA A 49 8.31 -18.76 6.35
C ALA A 49 7.00 -18.81 5.54
N PRO A 50 6.53 -20.01 5.11
CA PRO A 50 5.30 -20.14 4.33
C PRO A 50 4.10 -19.49 5.02
N LEU A 51 3.29 -18.78 4.23
CA LEU A 51 2.03 -18.17 4.66
C LEU A 51 0.85 -18.97 4.12
N ASP A 52 -0.25 -19.00 4.87
CA ASP A 52 -1.52 -19.58 4.41
C ASP A 52 -2.36 -18.57 3.64
N TRP A 53 -2.22 -17.27 3.94
CA TRP A 53 -2.93 -16.15 3.32
C TRP A 53 -2.25 -14.81 3.67
N LEU A 54 -2.58 -13.75 2.93
CA LEU A 54 -2.14 -12.37 3.21
C LEU A 54 -3.33 -11.43 3.46
N GLY A 55 -3.27 -10.66 4.55
CA GLY A 55 -4.18 -9.55 4.81
C GLY A 55 -3.71 -8.24 4.18
N VAL A 56 -4.61 -7.52 3.52
CA VAL A 56 -4.35 -6.22 2.88
C VAL A 56 -5.23 -5.14 3.50
N ASN A 57 -4.58 -4.10 3.99
CA ASN A 57 -5.23 -2.86 4.42
C ASN A 57 -5.06 -1.81 3.33
N TYR A 58 -6.16 -1.30 2.77
CA TYR A 58 -6.13 -0.29 1.72
C TYR A 58 -7.05 0.90 2.03
N TYR A 59 -6.48 2.10 1.95
CA TYR A 59 -7.20 3.33 2.31
C TYR A 59 -7.04 4.47 1.29
N THR A 60 -5.86 4.60 0.68
CA THR A 60 -5.52 5.75 -0.15
C THR A 60 -4.39 5.40 -1.11
N ARG A 61 -4.18 6.24 -2.11
CA ARG A 61 -2.88 6.34 -2.79
C ARG A 61 -2.09 7.55 -2.29
N LYS A 62 -0.81 7.60 -2.65
CA LYS A 62 0.05 8.78 -2.51
C LYS A 62 0.72 9.10 -3.84
N MET A 63 0.84 10.39 -4.14
CA MET A 63 1.51 10.89 -5.33
C MET A 63 2.89 11.41 -4.92
N HIS A 64 3.94 10.91 -5.57
CA HIS A 64 5.32 11.19 -5.19
C HIS A 64 6.11 11.86 -6.33
N GLY A 65 6.61 13.06 -6.04
CA GLY A 65 7.52 13.83 -6.87
C GLY A 65 8.95 13.75 -6.34
N HIS A 66 9.92 14.15 -7.16
CA HIS A 66 11.30 14.32 -6.69
C HIS A 66 11.46 15.67 -6.02
N ALA A 67 12.22 15.71 -4.91
CA ALA A 67 12.68 16.93 -4.28
C ALA A 67 14.17 16.85 -3.90
N PRO A 68 14.92 17.96 -4.01
CA PRO A 68 16.30 18.01 -3.54
C PRO A 68 16.36 17.83 -2.01
N GLY A 69 17.44 17.24 -1.51
CA GLY A 69 17.64 17.05 -0.07
C GLY A 69 18.21 15.69 0.29
N LEU A 70 17.89 15.21 1.48
CA LEU A 70 18.28 13.87 1.93
C LEU A 70 17.47 12.80 1.21
N TRP A 71 18.05 11.61 1.07
CA TRP A 71 17.32 10.44 0.63
C TRP A 71 16.07 10.24 1.52
N PRO A 72 14.89 9.90 0.95
CA PRO A 72 14.66 9.41 -0.42
C PRO A 72 14.37 10.48 -1.47
N ASN A 73 14.68 11.76 -1.21
CA ASN A 73 14.50 12.86 -2.17
C ASN A 73 13.06 12.96 -2.68
N ASP A 74 12.11 12.87 -1.75
CA ASP A 74 10.68 12.79 -2.03
C ASP A 74 9.94 14.08 -1.69
N ALA A 75 8.96 14.41 -2.53
CA ALA A 75 7.89 15.35 -2.21
C ALA A 75 6.55 14.70 -2.49
N ALA A 76 5.83 14.35 -1.43
CA ALA A 76 4.45 13.92 -1.52
C ALA A 76 3.54 15.08 -1.98
N SER A 77 2.59 14.77 -2.84
CA SER A 77 1.52 15.67 -3.26
C SER A 77 0.17 15.14 -2.81
N ASP A 78 -0.72 16.05 -2.43
CA ASP A 78 -2.08 15.75 -1.99
C ASP A 78 -2.99 15.19 -3.09
N GLY A 79 -2.59 15.34 -4.35
CA GLY A 79 -3.37 14.91 -5.51
C GLY A 79 -4.72 15.63 -5.68
N PRO A 80 -5.37 15.50 -6.84
CA PRO A 80 -6.58 16.26 -7.17
C PRO A 80 -7.89 15.60 -6.74
N LEU A 81 -7.89 14.35 -6.26
CA LEU A 81 -9.12 13.62 -5.96
C LEU A 81 -9.80 14.13 -4.66
N PRO A 82 -11.11 13.84 -4.49
CA PRO A 82 -11.80 14.07 -3.23
C PRO A 82 -11.09 13.43 -2.05
N LYS A 83 -11.20 14.04 -0.88
CA LYS A 83 -10.46 13.63 0.31
C LYS A 83 -11.37 13.27 1.48
N THR A 84 -10.93 12.30 2.26
CA THR A 84 -11.52 11.99 3.57
C THR A 84 -11.22 13.12 4.57
N GLN A 85 -11.81 13.07 5.77
CA GLN A 85 -11.47 14.01 6.84
C GLN A 85 -9.97 13.95 7.22
N MET A 86 -9.31 12.82 6.99
CA MET A 86 -7.86 12.64 7.25
C MET A 86 -6.99 13.23 6.14
N GLY A 87 -7.58 13.88 5.12
CA GLY A 87 -6.85 14.41 3.97
C GLY A 87 -6.39 13.35 2.97
N TRP A 88 -6.94 12.13 3.03
CA TRP A 88 -6.57 11.03 2.15
C TRP A 88 -7.40 11.02 0.87
N GLU A 89 -6.75 10.88 -0.30
CA GLU A 89 -7.45 10.75 -1.58
C GLU A 89 -8.32 9.50 -1.59
N ILE A 90 -9.56 9.66 -2.03
CA ILE A 90 -10.50 8.56 -2.21
C ILE A 90 -10.32 8.02 -3.63
N ARG A 91 -9.72 6.84 -3.75
CA ARG A 91 -9.43 6.20 -5.04
C ARG A 91 -9.73 4.69 -5.03
N PRO A 92 -10.97 4.29 -5.29
CA PRO A 92 -11.36 2.89 -5.34
C PRO A 92 -10.54 2.04 -6.32
N GLU A 93 -10.26 2.55 -7.52
CA GLU A 93 -9.57 1.81 -8.59
C GLU A 93 -8.14 1.43 -8.19
N GLY A 94 -7.53 2.19 -7.27
CA GLY A 94 -6.21 1.86 -6.75
C GLY A 94 -6.20 0.58 -5.92
N LEU A 95 -7.33 0.14 -5.37
CA LEU A 95 -7.45 -1.16 -4.71
C LEU A 95 -7.32 -2.30 -5.73
N THR A 96 -8.05 -2.24 -6.84
CA THR A 96 -7.95 -3.24 -7.92
C THR A 96 -6.52 -3.33 -8.44
N GLU A 97 -5.91 -2.19 -8.77
CA GLU A 97 -4.53 -2.11 -9.25
C GLU A 97 -3.55 -2.73 -8.25
N PHE A 98 -3.72 -2.45 -6.96
CA PHE A 98 -2.86 -2.96 -5.91
C PHE A 98 -2.99 -4.48 -5.75
N LEU A 99 -4.21 -5.00 -5.69
CA LEU A 99 -4.46 -6.44 -5.53
C LEU A 99 -3.92 -7.25 -6.71
N LEU A 100 -4.19 -6.82 -7.95
CA LEU A 100 -3.68 -7.49 -9.15
C LEU A 100 -2.15 -7.45 -9.21
N ARG A 101 -1.56 -6.30 -8.84
CA ARG A 101 -0.10 -6.17 -8.77
C ARG A 101 0.51 -7.09 -7.71
N LEU A 102 -0.10 -7.16 -6.54
CA LEU A 102 0.37 -7.98 -5.42
C LEU A 102 0.34 -9.47 -5.77
N SER A 103 -0.76 -9.94 -6.37
CA SER A 103 -0.86 -11.32 -6.88
C SER A 103 0.23 -11.61 -7.92
N ARG A 104 0.33 -10.77 -8.96
CA ARG A 104 1.27 -10.98 -10.08
C ARG A 104 2.74 -10.94 -9.65
N ASP A 105 3.12 -9.95 -8.84
CA ASP A 105 4.54 -9.65 -8.59
C ASP A 105 5.08 -10.41 -7.37
N HIS A 106 4.23 -10.83 -6.43
CA HIS A 106 4.67 -11.34 -5.13
C HIS A 106 4.03 -12.65 -4.68
N LEU A 107 2.70 -12.79 -4.85
CA LEU A 107 1.95 -13.82 -4.13
C LEU A 107 1.61 -15.07 -4.95
N GLY A 108 1.51 -14.94 -6.28
CA GLY A 108 0.96 -16.00 -7.12
C GLY A 108 -0.46 -16.36 -6.66
N ASP A 109 -0.64 -17.63 -6.28
CA ASP A 109 -1.91 -18.21 -5.87
C ASP A 109 -2.22 -18.07 -4.37
N LEU A 110 -1.34 -17.43 -3.59
CA LEU A 110 -1.58 -17.24 -2.15
C LEU A 110 -2.87 -16.40 -1.94
N PRO A 111 -3.84 -16.87 -1.12
CA PRO A 111 -5.08 -16.13 -0.88
C PRO A 111 -4.85 -14.73 -0.30
N ILE A 112 -5.57 -13.74 -0.83
CA ILE A 112 -5.55 -12.36 -0.34
C ILE A 112 -6.91 -12.03 0.30
N PHE A 113 -6.88 -11.46 1.49
CA PHE A 113 -8.05 -10.91 2.17
C PHE A 113 -7.89 -9.41 2.34
N VAL A 114 -8.85 -8.62 1.87
CA VAL A 114 -8.92 -7.19 2.24
C VAL A 114 -9.41 -7.12 3.69
N THR A 115 -8.48 -6.95 4.62
CA THR A 115 -8.74 -6.97 6.06
C THR A 115 -9.19 -5.62 6.58
N GLU A 116 -8.78 -4.53 5.93
CA GLU A 116 -9.29 -3.19 6.24
C GLU A 116 -9.48 -2.33 4.98
N ASN A 117 -10.62 -1.66 4.96
CA ASN A 117 -10.91 -0.53 4.08
C ASN A 117 -11.90 0.40 4.79
N GLY A 118 -11.74 1.71 4.62
CA GLY A 118 -12.63 2.67 5.24
C GLY A 118 -12.26 4.11 4.97
N MET A 119 -13.02 5.02 5.55
CA MET A 119 -12.77 6.45 5.46
C MET A 119 -13.24 7.17 6.71
N ALA A 120 -12.50 8.21 7.10
CA ALA A 120 -12.95 9.15 8.10
C ALA A 120 -13.85 10.22 7.48
N LEU A 121 -14.94 10.55 8.16
CA LEU A 121 -15.91 11.57 7.76
C LEU A 121 -16.00 12.62 8.86
N ALA A 122 -16.17 13.88 8.45
CA ALA A 122 -16.41 14.97 9.38
C ALA A 122 -17.59 14.66 10.31
N PRO A 123 -17.50 15.03 11.60
CA PRO A 123 -18.55 14.73 12.57
C PRO A 123 -19.88 15.36 12.16
N GLY A 124 -20.97 14.63 12.37
CA GLY A 124 -22.31 15.07 12.05
C GLY A 124 -23.37 14.05 12.43
N PRO A 125 -24.64 14.27 12.06
CA PRO A 125 -25.68 13.30 12.30
C PRO A 125 -25.42 11.99 11.52
N ILE A 126 -25.54 10.85 12.21
CA ILE A 126 -25.15 9.52 11.69
C ILE A 126 -25.83 9.19 10.35
N ARG A 127 -27.14 9.44 10.22
CA ARG A 127 -27.89 9.07 9.01
C ARG A 127 -27.38 9.81 7.75
N PRO A 128 -27.22 11.14 7.74
CA PRO A 128 -26.54 11.85 6.67
C PRO A 128 -25.13 11.33 6.36
N MET A 129 -24.31 11.07 7.38
CA MET A 129 -22.94 10.57 7.19
C MET A 129 -22.90 9.22 6.48
N ILE A 130 -23.77 8.28 6.88
CA ILE A 130 -23.86 6.97 6.22
C ILE A 130 -24.27 7.14 4.75
N ARG A 131 -25.23 8.01 4.45
CA ARG A 131 -25.69 8.23 3.07
C ARG A 131 -24.59 8.79 2.17
N SER A 132 -23.73 9.67 2.68
CA SER A 132 -22.64 10.25 1.89
C SER A 132 -21.46 9.30 1.71
N ALA A 133 -21.17 8.44 2.68
CA ALA A 133 -20.05 7.50 2.60
C ALA A 133 -20.38 6.18 1.89
N TRP A 134 -21.64 5.75 1.92
CA TRP A 134 -22.05 4.47 1.33
C TRP A 134 -21.60 4.30 -0.13
N PRO A 135 -21.77 5.27 -1.05
CA PRO A 135 -21.29 5.12 -2.42
C PRO A 135 -19.78 4.86 -2.47
N LEU A 136 -19.00 5.58 -1.67
CA LEU A 136 -17.54 5.49 -1.67
C LEU A 136 -17.04 4.15 -1.13
N SER A 137 -17.70 3.61 -0.09
CA SER A 137 -17.43 2.24 0.39
C SER A 137 -17.87 1.19 -0.63
N ALA A 138 -19.03 1.38 -1.27
CA ALA A 138 -19.51 0.48 -2.31
C ALA A 138 -18.58 0.46 -3.53
N ASP A 139 -17.98 1.59 -3.89
CA ASP A 139 -17.02 1.67 -4.99
C ASP A 139 -15.75 0.86 -4.68
N HIS A 140 -15.24 0.86 -3.44
CA HIS A 140 -14.11 0.01 -3.04
C HIS A 140 -14.47 -1.47 -3.03
N LEU A 141 -15.69 -1.83 -2.63
CA LEU A 141 -16.17 -3.22 -2.73
C LEU A 141 -16.25 -3.69 -4.19
N ARG A 142 -16.72 -2.83 -5.10
CA ARG A 142 -16.71 -3.12 -6.55
C ARG A 142 -15.28 -3.23 -7.09
N ALA A 143 -14.36 -2.39 -6.62
CA ALA A 143 -12.96 -2.46 -7.01
C ALA A 143 -12.29 -3.76 -6.54
N ALA A 144 -12.58 -4.22 -5.32
CA ALA A 144 -12.12 -5.53 -4.84
C ALA A 144 -12.70 -6.67 -5.68
N LEU A 145 -14.00 -6.61 -6.01
CA LEU A 145 -14.65 -7.60 -6.89
C LEU A 145 -14.00 -7.63 -8.28
N ALA A 146 -13.70 -6.48 -8.86
CA ALA A 146 -13.04 -6.38 -10.17
C ALA A 146 -11.61 -6.94 -10.19
N ALA A 147 -10.98 -7.20 -9.04
CA ALA A 147 -9.69 -7.88 -8.96
C ALA A 147 -9.81 -9.41 -8.95
N LEU A 148 -11.04 -9.95 -8.83
CA LEU A 148 -11.32 -11.38 -8.88
C LEU A 148 -11.66 -11.88 -10.29
N ASP A 149 -12.08 -10.97 -11.17
CA ASP A 149 -12.42 -11.23 -12.59
C ASP A 149 -11.16 -11.26 -13.48
#